data_AF-A0A8H5VKY0-F1
#
_entry.id   AF-A0A8H5VKY0-F1
#
_cell.length_a   1.000
_cell.length_b   1.000
_cell.length_c   1.000
_cell.angle_alpha   90.00
_cell.angle_beta   90.00
_cell.angle_gamma   90.00
#
_symmetry.space_group_name_H-M   'P 1'
#
loop_
_entity.id
_entity.type
_entity.pdbx_description
1 polymer ?
#
loop_
_entity_poly.entity_id
_entity_poly.type
_entity_poly.pdbx_seq_one_letter_code
_entity_poly.pdbx_strand_id
1 'polypeptide(L)'
;MLPRLPSGRIDYALPITLGGISGNGNTPCAFTDLPDIGKWVARIISDPRTLNKMVFAYNTVLTLNQAYDLLEEASGEKTVRNYKDAVLIRSGLEISEAAVMEGVARAESDCPPADSFDYFEVVKYQYFNALGIRGDYTPEYARYLGYVDAAELYPDMTVTTPEAYCERLLSGKATMIYQRLMSSAQ
;
A
#
# COMPACT_ATOMS: atom_id res chain seq x y z
N MET A 1 1.46 1.83 3.08
CA MET A 1 1.71 3.27 3.20
C MET A 1 1.30 3.67 4.61
N LEU A 2 2.27 3.86 5.50
CA LEU A 2 2.01 4.37 6.84
C LEU A 2 2.63 5.77 6.95
N PRO A 3 2.04 6.66 7.76
CA PRO A 3 2.59 7.99 7.95
C PRO A 3 3.88 7.93 8.74
N ARG A 4 4.72 8.94 8.58
CA ARG A 4 5.83 9.15 9.49
C ARG A 4 5.31 9.52 10.87
N LEU A 5 5.84 8.87 11.90
CA LEU A 5 5.56 9.24 13.30
C LEU A 5 6.41 10.44 13.73
N PRO A 6 5.91 11.34 14.60
CA PRO A 6 6.70 12.47 15.13
C PRO A 6 8.03 12.05 15.76
N SER A 7 8.08 10.89 16.43
CA SER A 7 9.31 10.37 17.02
C SER A 7 10.33 9.86 16.00
N GLY A 8 9.95 9.66 14.74
CA GLY A 8 10.78 9.02 13.73
C GLY A 8 11.06 7.53 13.99
N ARG A 9 10.41 6.90 14.99
CA ARG A 9 10.70 5.54 15.44
C ARG A 9 10.57 4.47 14.35
N ILE A 10 9.78 4.75 13.31
CA ILE A 10 9.55 3.83 12.19
C ILE A 10 10.26 4.25 10.90
N ASP A 11 11.05 5.33 10.92
CA ASP A 11 11.72 5.87 9.73
C ASP A 11 12.60 4.83 9.04
N TYR A 12 13.16 3.89 9.80
CA TYR A 12 13.99 2.79 9.31
C TYR A 12 13.25 1.82 8.35
N ALA A 13 11.91 1.84 8.36
CA ALA A 13 11.06 0.92 7.62
C ALA A 13 10.16 1.62 6.58
N LEU A 14 10.19 2.96 6.50
CA LEU A 14 9.37 3.71 5.55
C LEU A 14 10.02 3.75 4.16
N PRO A 15 9.31 3.35 3.09
CA PRO A 15 9.82 3.51 1.74
C PRO A 15 9.84 4.99 1.34
N ILE A 16 10.85 5.40 0.56
CA ILE A 16 11.03 6.80 0.13
C ILE A 16 9.95 7.26 -0.86
N THR A 17 9.35 6.32 -1.58
CA THR A 17 8.66 6.62 -2.84
C THR A 17 7.15 6.85 -2.68
N LEU A 18 6.50 6.28 -1.65
CA LEU A 18 5.04 6.21 -1.62
C LEU A 18 4.51 6.51 -0.21
N GLY A 19 4.21 7.78 0.04
CA GLY A 19 3.56 8.27 1.26
C GLY A 19 2.40 9.22 0.93
N GLY A 20 1.45 9.33 1.85
CA GLY A 20 0.26 10.18 1.71
C GLY A 20 -1.06 9.41 1.65
N ILE A 21 -2.15 10.12 1.90
CA ILE A 21 -3.52 9.64 1.71
C ILE A 21 -4.01 10.14 0.35
N SER A 22 -4.55 9.24 -0.47
CA SER A 22 -5.17 9.59 -1.75
C SER A 22 -6.68 9.79 -1.58
N GLY A 23 -7.21 10.81 -2.25
CA GLY A 23 -8.62 11.17 -2.12
C GLY A 23 -8.96 11.56 -0.68
N ASN A 24 -10.05 11.01 -0.14
CA ASN A 24 -10.48 11.24 1.25
C ASN A 24 -9.96 10.17 2.24
N GLY A 25 -9.19 9.18 1.76
CA GLY A 25 -8.64 8.10 2.57
C GLY A 25 -9.63 7.04 3.06
N ASN A 26 -10.88 7.07 2.61
CA ASN A 26 -11.93 6.13 3.01
C ASN A 26 -12.20 5.03 1.99
N THR A 27 -11.47 5.01 0.88
CA THR A 27 -11.54 3.92 -0.10
C THR A 27 -10.90 2.66 0.47
N PRO A 28 -11.63 1.53 0.55
CA PRO A 28 -11.08 0.28 1.07
C PRO A 28 -9.99 -0.29 0.15
N CYS A 29 -8.97 -0.89 0.76
CA CYS A 29 -7.87 -1.57 0.08
C CYS A 29 -7.48 -2.83 0.86
N ALA A 30 -7.22 -3.89 0.12
CA ALA A 30 -6.62 -5.11 0.63
C ALA A 30 -5.13 -4.86 0.95
N PHE A 31 -4.70 -5.33 2.12
CA PHE A 31 -3.31 -5.28 2.57
C PHE A 31 -2.79 -6.68 2.83
N THR A 32 -1.52 -6.90 2.47
CA THR A 32 -0.80 -8.15 2.68
C THR A 32 0.55 -7.83 3.28
N ASP A 33 0.89 -8.44 4.42
CA ASP A 33 2.23 -8.32 4.98
C ASP A 33 3.23 -9.07 4.11
N LEU A 34 4.42 -8.51 3.92
CA LEU A 34 5.44 -9.03 3.01
C LEU A 34 5.81 -10.51 3.28
N PRO A 35 6.01 -10.96 4.53
CA PRO A 35 6.28 -12.37 4.83
C PRO A 35 5.13 -13.32 4.48
N ASP A 36 3.89 -12.84 4.49
CA ASP A 36 2.71 -13.68 4.22
C ASP A 36 2.49 -13.92 2.73
N ILE A 37 3.06 -13.08 1.85
CA ILE A 37 3.03 -13.32 0.40
C ILE A 37 3.58 -14.72 0.09
N GLY A 38 4.70 -15.12 0.73
CA GLY A 38 5.28 -16.45 0.55
C GLY A 38 4.33 -17.57 1.00
N LYS A 39 3.60 -17.38 2.10
CA LYS A 39 2.63 -18.37 2.61
C LYS A 39 1.46 -18.53 1.64
N TRP A 40 0.91 -17.41 1.16
CA TRP A 40 -0.15 -17.40 0.15
C TRP A 40 0.30 -18.10 -1.13
N VAL A 41 1.45 -17.70 -1.68
CA VAL A 41 2.00 -18.28 -2.91
C VAL A 41 2.20 -19.78 -2.76
N ALA A 42 2.78 -20.26 -1.66
CA ALA A 42 3.02 -21.68 -1.45
C ALA A 42 1.73 -22.53 -1.49
N ARG A 43 0.65 -22.04 -0.88
CA ARG A 43 -0.66 -22.70 -0.93
C ARG A 43 -1.26 -22.64 -2.33
N ILE A 44 -1.25 -21.45 -2.95
CA ILE A 44 -1.84 -21.20 -4.26
C ILE A 44 -1.21 -22.08 -5.34
N ILE A 45 0.11 -22.12 -5.47
CA ILE A 45 0.78 -22.86 -6.56
C ILE A 45 0.63 -24.38 -6.44
N SER A 46 0.33 -24.87 -5.23
CA SER A 46 0.22 -26.30 -4.93
C SER A 46 -1.22 -26.81 -5.03
N ASP A 47 -2.21 -25.92 -5.13
CA ASP A 47 -3.62 -26.28 -5.12
C ASP A 47 -4.17 -26.39 -6.55
N PRO A 48 -4.63 -27.57 -7.01
CA PRO A 48 -5.17 -27.73 -8.36
C PRO A 48 -6.41 -26.86 -8.63
N ARG A 49 -7.12 -26.37 -7.59
CA ARG A 49 -8.28 -25.47 -7.72
C ARG A 49 -7.89 -24.09 -8.28
N THR A 50 -6.62 -23.71 -8.19
CA THR A 50 -6.11 -22.40 -8.66
C THR A 50 -5.48 -22.47 -10.07
N LEU A 51 -5.39 -23.65 -10.68
CA LEU A 51 -4.78 -23.83 -12.00
C LEU A 51 -5.49 -22.97 -13.05
N ASN A 52 -4.73 -22.14 -13.76
CA ASN A 52 -5.23 -21.18 -14.76
C ASN A 52 -6.28 -20.21 -14.19
N LYS A 53 -6.15 -19.82 -12.92
CA LYS A 53 -7.00 -18.82 -12.26
C LYS A 53 -6.18 -17.63 -11.80
N MET A 54 -6.82 -16.46 -11.85
CA MET A 54 -6.37 -15.30 -11.08
C MET A 54 -6.83 -15.49 -9.64
N VAL A 55 -5.92 -15.33 -8.68
CA VAL A 55 -6.21 -15.51 -7.25
C VAL A 55 -5.95 -14.20 -6.53
N PHE A 56 -6.94 -13.75 -5.75
CA PHE A 56 -6.84 -12.55 -4.92
C PHE A 56 -6.51 -12.95 -3.48
N ALA A 57 -5.29 -12.64 -3.04
CA ALA A 57 -4.79 -12.99 -1.71
C ALA A 57 -4.51 -11.73 -0.89
N TYR A 58 -5.01 -11.71 0.33
CA TYR A 58 -4.93 -10.56 1.23
C TYR A 58 -5.00 -11.00 2.69
N ASN A 59 -4.42 -10.20 3.59
CA ASN A 59 -4.51 -10.44 5.02
C ASN A 59 -5.72 -9.74 5.65
N THR A 60 -5.97 -8.50 5.21
CA THR A 60 -7.04 -7.64 5.74
C THR A 60 -7.51 -6.65 4.67
N VAL A 61 -8.66 -6.05 4.88
CA VAL A 61 -9.15 -4.91 4.10
C VAL A 61 -9.29 -3.72 5.04
N LEU A 62 -8.62 -2.62 4.74
CA LEU A 62 -8.65 -1.39 5.51
C LEU A 62 -8.73 -0.18 4.59
N THR A 63 -9.17 0.96 5.11
CA THR A 63 -8.93 2.25 4.48
C THR A 63 -7.58 2.82 4.95
N LEU A 64 -7.03 3.81 4.22
CA LEU A 64 -5.80 4.48 4.67
C LEU A 64 -6.01 5.19 6.01
N ASN A 65 -7.20 5.78 6.24
CA ASN A 65 -7.54 6.37 7.54
C ASN A 65 -7.48 5.34 8.67
N GLN A 66 -8.06 4.15 8.46
CA GLN A 66 -8.01 3.07 9.45
C GLN A 66 -6.58 2.57 9.70
N ALA A 67 -5.76 2.45 8.66
CA ALA A 67 -4.35 2.08 8.81
C ALA A 67 -3.56 3.13 9.62
N TYR A 68 -3.87 4.42 9.46
CA TYR A 68 -3.30 5.49 10.26
C TYR A 68 -3.78 5.43 11.70
N ASP A 69 -5.08 5.24 11.92
CA ASP A 69 -5.68 5.09 13.26
C ASP A 69 -4.98 3.98 14.06
N LEU A 70 -4.80 2.80 13.45
CA LEU A 70 -4.13 1.66 14.07
C LEU A 70 -2.68 1.96 14.48
N LEU A 71 -1.93 2.67 13.63
CA LEU A 71 -0.56 3.05 13.96
C LEU A 71 -0.51 4.09 15.09
N GLU A 72 -1.41 5.08 15.06
CA GLU A 72 -1.50 6.09 16.11
C GLU A 72 -1.85 5.47 17.46
N GLU A 73 -2.82 4.55 17.48
CA GLU A 73 -3.21 3.82 18.68
C GLU A 73 -2.04 2.97 19.21
N ALA A 74 -1.39 2.19 18.35
CA ALA A 74 -0.29 1.32 18.75
C ALA A 74 0.96 2.10 19.21
N SER A 75 1.22 3.28 18.64
CA SER A 75 2.37 4.11 18.99
C SER A 75 2.13 5.04 20.18
N GLY A 76 0.87 5.39 20.45
CA GLY A 76 0.49 6.47 21.36
C GLY A 76 0.82 7.86 20.79
N GLU A 77 1.14 7.98 19.50
CA GLU A 77 1.52 9.21 18.84
C GLU A 77 0.43 9.64 17.84
N LYS A 78 0.25 10.96 17.67
CA LYS A 78 -0.68 11.52 16.67
C LYS A 78 0.08 11.94 15.43
N THR A 79 -0.44 11.56 14.27
CA THR A 79 0.15 11.91 12.98
C THR A 79 -0.61 13.08 12.38
N VAL A 80 0.09 13.93 11.65
CA VAL A 80 -0.56 15.03 10.93
C VAL A 80 -1.18 14.45 9.66
N ARG A 81 -2.51 14.43 9.59
CA ARG A 81 -3.29 14.07 8.39
C ARG A 81 -3.55 15.35 7.61
N ASN A 82 -2.63 15.71 6.71
CA ASN A 82 -2.70 16.99 6.01
C ASN A 82 -3.54 16.89 4.72
N TYR A 83 -4.86 17.07 4.90
CA TYR A 83 -5.91 17.53 3.97
C TYR A 83 -5.55 18.04 2.54
N LYS A 84 -4.47 18.84 2.48
CA LYS A 84 -4.34 19.94 1.51
C LYS A 84 -2.87 20.27 1.19
N ASP A 85 -2.71 20.67 -0.07
CA ASP A 85 -1.60 21.41 -0.70
C ASP A 85 -0.27 20.66 -0.87
N ALA A 86 -0.12 20.12 -2.08
CA ALA A 86 0.95 19.25 -2.56
C ALA A 86 2.31 19.96 -2.73
N VAL A 87 3.04 20.27 -1.65
CA VAL A 87 4.49 20.54 -1.73
C VAL A 87 5.20 20.08 -0.45
N LEU A 88 5.59 18.80 -0.39
CA LEU A 88 6.80 18.24 0.27
C LEU A 88 6.62 16.75 0.62
N ILE A 89 7.27 15.89 -0.15
CA ILE A 89 7.25 14.40 -0.06
C ILE A 89 7.95 13.88 1.23
N ARG A 90 8.61 14.73 2.02
CA ARG A 90 9.32 14.31 3.24
C ARG A 90 8.46 14.18 4.49
N SER A 91 7.17 14.53 4.45
CA SER A 91 6.31 14.57 5.65
C SER A 91 4.90 13.98 5.49
N GLY A 92 4.64 13.14 4.48
CA GLY A 92 3.35 12.43 4.37
C GLY A 92 2.18 13.37 4.04
N LEU A 93 2.16 13.85 2.79
CA LEU A 93 1.17 14.81 2.30
C LEU A 93 0.13 14.13 1.43
N GLU A 94 -1.10 14.63 1.47
CA GLU A 94 -2.22 14.10 0.71
C GLU A 94 -2.24 14.54 -0.75
N ILE A 95 -2.96 13.78 -1.57
CA ILE A 95 -3.20 14.11 -2.97
C ILE A 95 -4.70 14.07 -3.20
N SER A 96 -5.31 15.26 -3.35
CA SER A 96 -6.75 15.39 -3.64
C SER A 96 -7.11 14.63 -4.91
N GLU A 97 -8.37 14.20 -5.04
CA GLU A 97 -8.83 13.52 -6.26
C GLU A 97 -8.51 14.34 -7.53
N ALA A 98 -8.76 15.65 -7.49
CA ALA A 98 -8.42 16.54 -8.60
C ALA A 98 -6.90 16.53 -8.90
N ALA A 99 -6.04 16.57 -7.87
CA ALA A 99 -4.59 16.54 -8.04
C ALA A 99 -4.09 15.16 -8.53
N VAL A 100 -4.75 14.07 -8.11
CA VAL A 100 -4.47 12.73 -8.64
C VAL A 100 -4.83 12.68 -10.12
N MET A 101 -6.02 13.11 -10.49
CA MET A 101 -6.50 13.08 -11.89
C MET A 101 -5.67 13.99 -12.80
N GLU A 102 -5.31 15.19 -12.35
CA GLU A 102 -4.41 16.07 -13.09
C GLU A 102 -3.00 15.46 -13.22
N GLY A 103 -2.50 14.84 -12.14
CA GLY A 103 -1.24 14.12 -12.14
C GLY A 103 -1.21 12.97 -13.14
N VAL A 104 -2.28 12.16 -13.19
CA VAL A 104 -2.45 11.10 -14.20
C VAL A 104 -2.44 11.69 -15.61
N ALA A 105 -3.24 12.73 -15.87
CA ALA A 105 -3.33 13.34 -17.20
C ALA A 105 -1.98 13.89 -17.69
N ARG A 106 -1.23 14.59 -16.81
CA ARG A 106 0.12 15.07 -17.15
C ARG A 106 1.07 13.92 -17.42
N ALA A 107 1.12 12.94 -16.51
CA ALA A 107 2.02 11.81 -16.61
C ALA A 107 1.79 10.97 -17.88
N GLU A 108 0.53 10.77 -18.28
CA GLU A 108 0.16 10.05 -19.51
C GLU A 108 0.44 10.87 -20.78
N SER A 109 0.32 12.20 -20.72
CA SER A 109 0.66 13.09 -21.83
C SER A 109 2.17 13.16 -22.09
N ASP A 110 2.97 13.24 -21.03
CA ASP A 110 4.42 13.43 -21.14
C ASP A 110 5.14 12.15 -21.62
N CYS A 111 4.54 10.98 -21.40
CA CYS A 111 5.02 9.66 -21.82
C CYS A 111 6.55 9.47 -21.58
N PRO A 112 7.04 9.67 -20.35
CA PRO A 112 8.46 9.55 -20.06
C PRO A 112 8.95 8.12 -20.33
N PRO A 113 10.21 7.92 -20.76
CA PRO A 113 10.79 6.58 -20.91
C PRO A 113 10.72 5.78 -19.61
N ALA A 114 10.40 4.50 -19.68
CA ALA A 114 10.19 3.66 -18.49
C ALA A 114 11.45 3.50 -17.61
N ASP A 115 12.63 3.80 -18.16
CA ASP A 115 13.92 3.80 -17.46
C ASP A 115 14.31 5.16 -16.87
N SER A 116 13.51 6.21 -17.09
CA SER A 116 13.75 7.54 -16.53
C SER A 116 13.20 7.68 -15.11
N PHE A 117 13.81 8.56 -14.32
CA PHE A 117 13.28 8.92 -13.01
C PHE A 117 11.90 9.58 -13.10
N ASP A 118 11.61 10.29 -14.20
CA ASP A 118 10.32 10.97 -14.42
C ASP A 118 9.16 9.99 -14.58
N TYR A 119 9.44 8.74 -14.99
CA TYR A 119 8.44 7.67 -15.01
C TYR A 119 7.86 7.38 -13.62
N PHE A 120 8.59 7.74 -12.56
CA PHE A 120 8.10 7.61 -11.20
C PHE A 120 6.81 8.39 -10.94
N GLU A 121 6.62 9.58 -11.55
CA GLU A 121 5.38 10.35 -11.40
C GLU A 121 4.19 9.65 -12.06
N VAL A 122 4.42 8.93 -13.18
CA VAL A 122 3.39 8.07 -13.82
C VAL A 122 2.95 6.98 -12.85
N VAL A 123 3.91 6.22 -12.32
CA VAL A 123 3.66 5.14 -11.37
C VAL A 123 2.91 5.66 -10.15
N LYS A 124 3.36 6.78 -9.58
CA LYS A 124 2.80 7.39 -8.38
C LYS A 124 1.33 7.80 -8.57
N TYR A 125 1.01 8.59 -9.59
CA TYR A 125 -0.36 9.10 -9.76
C TYR A 125 -1.33 8.02 -10.23
N GLN A 126 -0.92 7.11 -11.12
CA GLN A 126 -1.76 5.98 -11.50
C GLN A 126 -2.01 5.04 -10.31
N TYR A 127 -1.00 4.80 -9.47
CA TYR A 127 -1.16 4.00 -8.26
C TYR A 127 -2.13 4.67 -7.27
N PHE A 128 -2.01 5.97 -7.02
CA PHE A 128 -2.95 6.68 -6.14
C PHE A 128 -4.37 6.73 -6.69
N ASN A 129 -4.53 6.82 -8.02
CA ASN A 129 -5.85 6.73 -8.65
C ASN A 129 -6.48 5.35 -8.41
N ALA A 130 -5.75 4.27 -8.71
CA ALA A 130 -6.22 2.91 -8.50
C ALA A 130 -6.53 2.61 -7.03
N LEU A 131 -5.65 3.08 -6.12
CA LEU A 131 -5.72 2.83 -4.69
C LEU A 131 -6.85 3.60 -4.00
N GLY A 132 -6.88 4.92 -4.16
CA GLY A 132 -7.69 5.81 -3.34
C GLY A 132 -8.91 6.40 -4.02
N ILE A 133 -8.96 6.41 -5.36
CA ILE A 133 -10.06 7.02 -6.12
C ILE A 133 -10.97 5.95 -6.70
N ARG A 134 -10.43 5.03 -7.50
CA ARG A 134 -11.19 3.95 -8.14
C ARG A 134 -11.53 2.80 -7.18
N GLY A 135 -10.65 2.50 -6.23
CA GLY A 135 -10.84 1.42 -5.26
C GLY A 135 -10.72 0.02 -5.87
N ASP A 136 -9.75 -0.19 -6.76
CA ASP A 136 -9.60 -1.44 -7.51
C ASP A 136 -9.12 -2.62 -6.65
N TYR A 137 -8.60 -2.36 -5.45
CA TYR A 137 -7.91 -3.35 -4.61
C TYR A 137 -8.80 -3.96 -3.52
N THR A 138 -10.01 -4.39 -3.87
CA THR A 138 -10.95 -5.01 -2.91
C THR A 138 -11.31 -6.44 -3.31
N PRO A 139 -11.64 -7.31 -2.34
CA PRO A 139 -12.18 -8.64 -2.63
C PRO A 139 -13.44 -8.58 -3.51
N GLU A 140 -14.30 -7.57 -3.31
CA GLU A 140 -15.50 -7.35 -4.10
C GLU A 140 -15.17 -7.08 -5.57
N TYR A 141 -14.19 -6.20 -5.83
CA TYR A 141 -13.75 -5.89 -7.19
C TYR A 141 -13.04 -7.09 -7.84
N ALA A 142 -12.24 -7.83 -7.07
CA ALA A 142 -11.61 -9.06 -7.54
C ALA A 142 -12.65 -10.12 -7.95
N ARG A 143 -13.70 -10.31 -7.14
CA ARG A 143 -14.83 -11.20 -7.47
C ARG A 143 -15.56 -10.73 -8.74
N TYR A 144 -15.77 -9.43 -8.89
CA TYR A 144 -16.34 -8.86 -10.13
C TYR A 144 -15.51 -9.20 -11.37
N LEU A 145 -14.17 -9.22 -11.26
CA LEU A 145 -13.26 -9.63 -12.33
C LEU A 145 -13.14 -11.16 -12.52
N GLY A 146 -13.84 -11.95 -11.70
CA GLY A 146 -13.81 -13.41 -11.76
C GLY A 146 -12.59 -14.06 -11.08
N TYR A 147 -11.94 -13.35 -10.17
CA TYR A 147 -10.80 -13.88 -9.41
C TYR A 147 -11.32 -14.82 -8.32
N VAL A 148 -10.50 -15.82 -7.97
CA VAL A 148 -10.75 -16.70 -6.84
C VAL A 148 -10.27 -16.00 -5.57
N ASP A 149 -11.12 -15.93 -4.55
CA ASP A 149 -10.75 -15.39 -3.24
C ASP A 149 -9.91 -16.40 -2.45
N ALA A 150 -8.69 -16.04 -2.09
CA ALA A 150 -7.79 -16.93 -1.36
C ALA A 150 -8.23 -17.16 0.09
N ALA A 151 -8.88 -16.19 0.73
CA ALA A 151 -9.35 -16.32 2.10
C ALA A 151 -10.52 -17.32 2.19
N GLU A 152 -11.39 -17.34 1.16
CA GLU A 152 -12.44 -18.37 1.04
C GLU A 152 -11.86 -19.75 0.74
N LEU A 153 -10.80 -19.81 -0.08
CA LEU A 153 -10.16 -21.08 -0.47
C LEU A 153 -9.34 -21.73 0.66
N TYR A 154 -8.79 -20.91 1.55
CA TYR A 154 -7.91 -21.29 2.66
C TYR A 154 -8.32 -20.61 3.98
N PRO A 155 -9.48 -20.96 4.56
CA PRO A 155 -9.97 -20.34 5.80
C PRO A 155 -9.07 -20.66 7.02
N ASP A 156 -8.20 -21.65 6.91
CA ASP A 156 -7.21 -22.05 7.91
C ASP A 156 -5.90 -21.24 7.83
N MET A 157 -5.74 -20.35 6.84
CA MET A 157 -4.52 -19.57 6.66
C MET A 157 -4.28 -18.62 7.84
N THR A 158 -3.17 -18.81 8.56
CA THR A 158 -2.71 -17.85 9.56
C THR A 158 -1.92 -16.72 8.92
N VAL A 159 -2.56 -15.55 8.83
CA VAL A 159 -1.96 -14.30 8.35
C VAL A 159 -1.65 -13.34 9.49
N THR A 160 -0.72 -12.41 9.22
CA THR A 160 -0.36 -11.32 10.13
C THR A 160 -1.50 -10.32 10.19
N THR A 161 -1.96 -10.01 11.41
CA THR A 161 -2.97 -8.97 11.65
C THR A 161 -2.35 -7.57 11.60
N PRO A 162 -3.15 -6.52 11.41
CA PRO A 162 -2.65 -5.14 11.46
C PRO A 162 -1.95 -4.79 12.77
N GLU A 163 -2.46 -5.27 13.91
CA GLU A 163 -1.88 -5.01 15.23
C GLU A 163 -0.51 -5.67 15.37
N ALA A 164 -0.39 -6.93 14.96
CA ALA A 164 0.88 -7.65 14.96
C ALA A 164 1.91 -6.99 14.03
N TYR A 165 1.45 -6.45 12.89
CA TYR A 165 2.29 -5.67 11.99
C TYR A 165 2.78 -4.38 12.67
N CYS A 166 1.89 -3.60 13.29
CA CYS A 166 2.24 -2.37 14.01
C CYS A 166 3.20 -2.64 15.16
N GLU A 167 2.99 -3.69 15.96
CA GLU A 167 3.90 -4.10 17.04
C GLU A 167 5.31 -4.42 16.50
N ARG A 168 5.39 -5.21 15.43
CA ARG A 168 6.67 -5.56 14.78
C ARG A 168 7.38 -4.32 14.23
N LEU A 169 6.63 -3.39 13.65
CA LEU A 169 7.13 -2.12 13.15
C LEU A 169 7.66 -1.21 14.27
N LEU A 170 6.91 -1.06 15.36
CA LEU A 170 7.30 -0.20 16.48
C LEU A 170 8.45 -0.76 17.30
N SER A 171 8.65 -2.09 17.28
CA SER A 171 9.76 -2.77 17.97
C SER A 171 11.07 -2.82 17.19
N GLY A 172 11.16 -2.17 16.03
CA GLY A 172 12.40 -2.14 15.24
C GLY A 172 12.66 -3.42 14.41
N LYS A 173 11.65 -4.30 14.27
CA LYS A 173 11.79 -5.64 13.66
C LYS A 173 11.14 -5.74 12.28
N ALA A 174 10.62 -4.65 11.72
CA ALA A 174 10.13 -4.64 10.36
C ALA A 174 11.28 -4.59 9.34
N THR A 175 10.98 -4.94 8.09
CA THR A 175 11.94 -4.88 6.99
C THR A 175 11.51 -3.80 6.02
N MET A 176 12.41 -2.87 5.70
CA MET A 176 12.17 -1.91 4.63
C MET A 176 12.19 -2.63 3.28
N ILE A 177 11.17 -2.41 2.46
CA ILE A 177 11.16 -2.88 1.07
C ILE A 177 12.22 -2.12 0.26
N TYR A 178 12.81 -2.78 -0.74
CA TYR A 178 13.77 -2.18 -1.67
C TYR A 178 15.07 -1.62 -1.05
N GLN A 179 15.51 -2.12 0.11
CA GLN A 179 16.81 -1.75 0.72
C GLN A 179 17.97 -1.77 -0.26
N ARG A 180 18.02 -2.77 -1.16
CA ARG A 180 19.06 -2.90 -2.18
C ARG A 180 19.03 -1.82 -3.26
N LEU A 181 17.83 -1.34 -3.64
CA LEU A 181 17.70 -0.26 -4.63
C LEU A 181 18.16 1.07 -4.04
N MET A 182 17.93 1.28 -2.75
CA MET A 182 18.36 2.48 -2.04
C MET A 182 19.88 2.59 -1.87
N SER A 183 20.57 1.47 -1.64
CA SER A 183 22.04 1.44 -1.56
C SER A 183 22.74 1.72 -2.89
N SER A 184 22.03 1.56 -4.02
CA SER A 184 22.54 1.83 -5.37
C SER A 184 22.27 3.26 -5.85
N ALA A 185 21.53 4.05 -5.07
CA ALA A 185 21.21 5.45 -5.36
C ALA A 185 22.10 6.45 -4.58
N GLN A 186 23.11 5.96 -3.86
CA GLN A 186 24.21 6.73 -3.25
C GLN A 186 25.49 6.52 -4.08
#